data_AF-A0A961Z7J2-F1
#
_entry.id   AF-A0A961Z7J2-F1
#
_cell.length_a   1.000
_cell.length_b   1.000
_cell.length_c   1.000
_cell.angle_alpha   90.00
_cell.angle_beta   90.00
_cell.angle_gamma   90.00
#
_symmetry.space_group_name_H-M   'P 1'
#
loop_
_entity.id
_entity.type
_entity.pdbx_description
1 polymer ?
#
loop_
_entity_poly.entity_id
_entity_poly.type
_entity_poly.pdbx_seq_one_letter_code
_entity_poly.pdbx_strand_id
1 'polypeptide(L)'
;MLKAGELKRKSNGAPVKTVAFVQCAGSRDANHLPYCSSVCCGVSIKQAVQVTKADPTASAYIVYEELRTPGTAEEFYRQAQSQGVIFMKGKVASVDAGAMQVTYKDDILGTDVPLSGLDMIVLATGMVPNSTDPDVPVVDPEKSAALLKDDINPLSSIPVAGYKPGGASGPTPPAMPHLDRIPDGGPILNLQYRQGPHIPVLADGFSDSHYICFPYETRRTGIYTAGPVRRPMDMGESAEDATGAVLKAIQAIEGSKQGVALHPRVGDLSFPKVGHEKCTKCRRCTVECPFGAIDEDESGRPQINPARCRRCGTCMGACPVQTITFDNYNPQMVNAMIEANEIPDEFSEKPRMLILACENDAYPALDMAGINRQAWSAYARIIPVRCLGSVTLQWVSTALQKGYDGIMLMGCKSGDDYQCHFVKGSAIAKERMSKVGETLKSLALEKERVTMAEVSIADSHKVPKVINDFAELIGGMDPNPMKGF
;
A
#
# COMPACT_ATOMS: atom_id res chain seq x y z
N MET A 1 24.94 -23.34 17.56
CA MET A 1 26.23 -23.17 18.25
C MET A 1 26.14 -23.54 19.73
N LEU A 2 25.29 -22.88 20.53
CA LEU A 2 25.16 -23.20 21.98
C LEU A 2 24.46 -24.53 22.29
N LYS A 3 23.77 -25.15 21.32
CA LYS A 3 23.11 -26.46 21.48
C LYS A 3 24.11 -27.62 21.75
N ALA A 4 25.40 -27.42 21.48
CA ALA A 4 26.48 -28.40 21.72
C ALA A 4 27.24 -28.16 23.04
N GLY A 5 26.80 -27.22 23.89
CA GLY A 5 27.34 -27.00 25.23
C GLY A 5 28.58 -26.10 25.32
N GLU A 6 29.32 -25.86 24.23
CA GLU A 6 30.53 -25.02 24.24
C GLU A 6 30.60 -24.05 23.05
N LEU A 7 30.79 -22.74 23.33
CA LEU A 7 31.03 -21.72 22.31
C LEU A 7 32.54 -21.62 22.03
N LYS A 8 32.96 -22.06 20.84
CA LYS A 8 34.36 -22.07 20.40
C LYS A 8 34.58 -21.12 19.22
N ARG A 9 35.78 -20.53 19.16
CA ARG A 9 36.22 -19.70 18.03
C ARG A 9 36.38 -20.58 16.79
N LYS A 10 35.93 -20.08 15.63
CA LYS A 10 36.08 -20.80 14.35
C LYS A 10 37.54 -20.90 13.88
N SER A 11 38.38 -19.94 14.24
CA SER A 11 39.77 -19.84 13.76
C SER A 11 40.70 -20.87 14.40
N ASN A 12 40.55 -21.15 15.70
CA ASN A 12 41.49 -21.96 16.46
C ASN A 12 40.84 -22.93 17.47
N GLY A 13 39.50 -22.99 17.55
CA GLY A 13 38.78 -23.88 18.46
C GLY A 13 38.86 -23.49 19.95
N ALA A 14 39.55 -22.40 20.30
CA ALA A 14 39.66 -21.92 21.67
C ALA A 14 38.30 -21.45 22.22
N PRO A 15 38.08 -21.47 23.55
CA PRO A 15 36.87 -20.93 24.15
C PRO A 15 36.72 -19.42 23.88
N VAL A 16 35.47 -18.98 23.81
CA VAL A 16 35.08 -17.56 23.70
C VAL A 16 34.74 -17.04 25.09
N LYS A 17 35.56 -16.14 25.63
CA LYS A 17 35.35 -15.47 26.92
C LYS A 17 34.86 -14.05 26.76
N THR A 18 35.23 -13.38 25.67
CA THR A 18 34.82 -11.98 25.42
C THR A 18 34.12 -11.88 24.07
N VAL A 19 32.85 -11.48 24.05
CA VAL A 19 32.05 -11.34 22.82
C VAL A 19 31.42 -9.96 22.70
N ALA A 20 31.48 -9.36 21.51
CA ALA A 20 30.74 -8.13 21.20
C ALA A 20 29.70 -8.38 20.12
N PHE A 21 28.46 -7.95 20.36
CA PHE A 21 27.38 -7.91 19.40
C PHE A 21 27.25 -6.50 18.84
N VAL A 22 27.43 -6.36 17.53
CA VAL A 22 27.28 -5.08 16.82
C VAL A 22 25.87 -5.00 16.26
N GLN A 23 25.05 -4.10 16.81
CA GLN A 23 23.69 -3.88 16.32
C GLN A 23 23.67 -3.16 14.97
N CYS A 24 22.55 -3.32 14.26
CA CYS A 24 22.28 -2.66 12.99
C CYS A 24 23.37 -2.90 11.92
N ALA A 25 24.03 -4.06 11.94
CA ALA A 25 25.07 -4.38 10.95
C ALA A 25 24.45 -4.49 9.55
N GLY A 26 24.59 -3.42 8.76
CA GLY A 26 23.94 -3.26 7.45
C GLY A 26 22.47 -2.82 7.49
N SER A 27 21.90 -2.55 8.66
CA SER A 27 20.50 -2.10 8.79
C SER A 27 20.43 -0.65 9.25
N ARG A 28 19.34 0.04 8.90
CA ARG A 28 19.19 1.49 9.09
C ARG A 28 20.32 2.29 8.42
N ASP A 29 20.81 1.77 7.30
CA ASP A 29 21.82 2.40 6.46
C ASP A 29 21.18 2.71 5.11
N ALA A 30 21.15 3.99 4.74
CA ALA A 30 20.60 4.44 3.47
C ALA A 30 21.33 3.84 2.25
N ASN A 31 22.59 3.42 2.43
CA ASN A 31 23.40 2.79 1.38
C ASN A 31 23.36 1.25 1.41
N HIS A 32 22.62 0.64 2.36
CA HIS A 32 22.46 -0.81 2.44
C HIS A 32 21.00 -1.21 2.68
N LEU A 33 20.59 -1.54 3.91
CA LEU A 33 19.18 -1.75 4.26
C LEU A 33 18.65 -0.50 4.97
N PRO A 34 17.78 0.32 4.33
CA PRO A 34 17.33 1.59 4.90
C PRO A 34 16.30 1.42 6.02
N TYR A 35 16.00 0.18 6.42
CA TYR A 35 14.99 -0.15 7.40
C TYR A 35 15.58 -0.89 8.61
N CYS A 36 14.82 -0.91 9.70
CA CYS A 36 15.13 -1.71 10.88
C CYS A 36 14.59 -3.13 10.71
N SER A 37 15.41 -4.14 10.97
CA SER A 37 15.00 -5.55 10.88
C SER A 37 14.28 -6.10 12.11
N SER A 38 13.81 -5.25 13.03
CA SER A 38 13.00 -5.50 14.25
C SER A 38 13.53 -6.52 15.27
N VAL A 39 14.12 -7.64 14.83
CA VAL A 39 14.50 -8.79 15.65
C VAL A 39 15.93 -8.76 16.16
N CYS A 40 16.82 -8.00 15.52
CA CYS A 40 18.26 -8.05 15.77
C CYS A 40 18.63 -7.72 17.23
N CYS A 41 17.97 -6.72 17.83
CA CYS A 41 18.16 -6.34 19.23
C CYS A 41 17.80 -7.51 20.16
N GLY A 42 16.57 -8.02 20.07
CA GLY A 42 16.10 -9.11 20.93
C GLY A 42 16.91 -10.40 20.77
N VAL A 43 17.29 -10.76 19.54
CA VAL A 43 18.13 -11.93 19.26
C VAL A 43 19.52 -11.77 19.89
N SER A 44 20.12 -10.59 19.80
CA SER A 44 21.44 -10.32 20.38
C SER A 44 21.42 -10.38 21.90
N ILE A 45 20.40 -9.78 22.54
CA ILE A 45 20.19 -9.88 24.00
C ILE A 45 20.05 -11.35 24.41
N LYS A 46 19.24 -12.12 23.69
CA LYS A 46 19.07 -13.56 23.95
C LYS A 46 20.39 -14.32 23.86
N GLN A 47 21.17 -14.07 22.81
CA GLN A 47 22.45 -14.75 22.63
C GLN A 47 23.48 -14.33 23.69
N ALA A 48 23.53 -13.04 24.05
CA ALA A 48 24.40 -12.54 25.12
C ALA A 48 24.07 -13.18 26.48
N VAL A 49 22.79 -13.30 26.83
CA VAL A 49 22.33 -14.01 28.03
C VAL A 49 22.71 -15.49 27.98
N GLN A 50 22.60 -16.13 26.81
CA GLN A 50 23.00 -17.54 26.69
C GLN A 50 24.50 -17.74 26.86
N VAL A 51 25.33 -16.78 26.43
CA VAL A 51 26.79 -16.81 26.64
C VAL A 51 27.13 -16.68 28.12
N THR A 52 26.60 -15.67 28.81
CA THR A 52 26.86 -15.44 30.24
C THR A 52 26.30 -16.55 31.14
N LYS A 53 25.19 -17.19 30.74
CA LYS A 53 24.67 -18.38 31.44
C LYS A 53 25.51 -19.64 31.21
N ALA A 54 26.03 -19.83 30.00
CA ALA A 54 26.88 -20.98 29.69
C ALA A 54 28.23 -20.87 30.39
N ASP A 55 28.74 -19.65 30.56
CA ASP A 55 29.99 -19.37 31.26
C ASP A 55 29.87 -18.05 32.05
N PRO A 56 29.68 -18.11 33.38
CA PRO A 56 29.58 -16.92 34.22
C PRO A 56 30.84 -16.03 34.25
N THR A 57 31.97 -16.53 33.72
CA THR A 57 33.21 -15.73 33.59
C THR A 57 33.31 -15.01 32.25
N ALA A 58 32.40 -15.28 31.31
CA ALA A 58 32.39 -14.63 30.01
C ALA A 58 31.76 -13.23 30.07
N SER A 59 32.31 -12.30 29.31
CA SER A 59 31.78 -10.94 29.13
C SER A 59 31.09 -10.81 27.78
N ALA A 60 29.83 -10.37 27.79
CA ALA A 60 29.05 -10.10 26.60
C ALA A 60 28.71 -8.61 26.50
N TYR A 61 29.13 -7.99 25.40
CA TYR A 61 28.92 -6.58 25.10
C TYR A 61 27.93 -6.42 23.96
N ILE A 62 27.02 -5.45 24.04
CA ILE A 62 26.11 -5.08 22.96
C ILE A 62 26.34 -3.60 22.64
N VAL A 63 26.83 -3.33 21.43
CA VAL A 63 27.04 -1.96 20.91
C VAL A 63 25.85 -1.56 20.06
N TYR A 64 25.20 -0.45 20.38
CA TYR A 64 23.96 -0.02 19.73
C TYR A 64 23.80 1.50 19.68
N GLU A 65 23.16 2.02 18.64
CA GLU A 65 22.70 3.42 18.58
C GLU A 65 21.35 3.57 19.33
N GLU A 66 20.40 2.71 18.97
CA GLU A 66 19.10 2.58 19.64
C GLU A 66 18.77 1.11 19.85
N LEU A 67 18.24 0.80 21.04
CA LEU A 67 17.76 -0.52 21.37
C LEU A 67 16.25 -0.56 21.18
N ARG A 68 15.75 -1.51 20.38
CA ARG A 68 14.30 -1.66 20.12
C ARG A 68 13.76 -2.90 20.84
N THR A 69 13.19 -2.67 22.01
CA THR A 69 12.59 -3.68 22.90
C THR A 69 11.15 -3.33 23.27
N PRO A 70 10.21 -3.30 22.30
CA PRO A 70 8.84 -2.90 22.59
C PRO A 70 8.12 -3.88 23.51
N GLY A 71 7.21 -3.35 24.35
CA GLY A 71 6.34 -4.15 25.21
C GLY A 71 7.13 -5.01 26.22
N THR A 72 6.84 -6.31 26.27
CA THR A 72 7.46 -7.24 27.22
C THR A 72 8.95 -7.50 26.94
N ALA A 73 9.44 -7.18 25.74
CA ALA A 73 10.86 -7.30 25.41
C ALA A 73 11.74 -6.34 26.24
N GLU A 74 11.17 -5.24 26.76
CA GLU A 74 11.85 -4.31 27.66
C GLU A 74 12.26 -4.98 28.98
N GLU A 75 11.39 -5.84 29.51
CA GLU A 75 11.69 -6.58 30.74
C GLU A 75 12.82 -7.59 30.49
N PHE A 76 12.86 -8.21 29.31
CA PHE A 76 13.95 -9.09 28.92
C PHE A 76 15.29 -8.35 28.81
N TYR A 77 15.29 -7.13 28.29
CA TYR A 77 16.46 -6.25 28.28
C TYR A 77 16.96 -5.95 29.70
N ARG A 78 16.07 -5.50 30.60
CA ARG A 78 16.41 -5.22 32.01
C ARG A 78 16.97 -6.44 32.73
N GLN A 79 16.35 -7.60 32.49
CA GLN A 79 16.82 -8.85 33.04
C GLN A 79 18.23 -9.19 32.53
N ALA A 80 18.50 -9.02 31.24
CA ALA A 80 19.83 -9.25 30.67
C ALA A 80 20.89 -8.31 31.28
N GLN A 81 20.55 -7.05 31.48
CA GLN A 81 21.43 -6.08 32.16
C GLN A 81 21.73 -6.53 33.60
N SER A 82 20.72 -6.97 34.36
CA SER A 82 20.91 -7.49 35.73
C SER A 82 21.77 -8.76 35.80
N GLN A 83 21.85 -9.51 34.69
CA GLN A 83 22.67 -10.72 34.54
C GLN A 83 24.10 -10.42 34.07
N GLY A 84 24.48 -9.14 33.96
CA GLY A 84 25.85 -8.74 33.62
C GLY A 84 26.12 -8.58 32.12
N VAL A 85 25.09 -8.59 31.26
CA VAL A 85 25.26 -8.16 29.87
C VAL A 85 25.53 -6.65 29.83
N ILE A 86 26.59 -6.25 29.15
CA ILE A 86 27.06 -4.87 29.11
C ILE A 86 26.52 -4.20 27.84
N PHE A 87 25.85 -3.07 28.01
CA PHE A 87 25.23 -2.31 26.93
C PHE A 87 26.02 -1.01 26.72
N MET A 88 26.50 -0.79 25.50
CA MET A 88 27.32 0.36 25.13
C MET A 88 26.60 1.16 24.05
N LYS A 89 26.18 2.37 24.41
CA LYS A 89 25.43 3.23 23.52
C LYS A 89 26.37 4.05 22.65
N GLY A 90 26.33 3.82 21.35
CA GLY A 90 27.15 4.53 20.41
C GLY A 90 27.09 3.97 18.99
N LYS A 91 27.58 4.76 18.04
CA LYS A 91 27.62 4.41 16.63
C LYS A 91 28.93 3.71 16.28
N VAL A 92 28.85 2.51 15.73
CA VAL A 92 30.04 1.79 15.27
C VAL A 92 30.67 2.52 14.08
N ALA A 93 31.95 2.84 14.20
CA ALA A 93 32.75 3.48 13.16
C ALA A 93 33.47 2.44 12.30
N SER A 94 34.03 1.41 12.92
CA SER A 94 34.75 0.34 12.20
C SER A 94 34.80 -0.97 12.98
N VAL A 95 34.99 -2.07 12.24
CA VAL A 95 35.22 -3.42 12.78
C VAL A 95 36.49 -3.96 12.15
N ASP A 96 37.48 -4.31 12.98
CA ASP A 96 38.73 -4.94 12.54
C ASP A 96 38.72 -6.42 12.93
N ALA A 97 38.61 -7.28 11.91
CA ALA A 97 38.60 -8.73 12.10
C ALA A 97 39.99 -9.32 12.42
N GLY A 98 41.07 -8.64 12.06
CA GLY A 98 42.43 -9.07 12.36
C GLY A 98 42.82 -8.78 13.81
N ALA A 99 42.52 -7.57 14.27
CA ALA A 99 42.75 -7.16 15.66
C ALA A 99 41.64 -7.62 16.63
N MET A 100 40.53 -8.15 16.10
CA MET A 100 39.31 -8.45 16.87
C MET A 100 38.89 -7.25 17.73
N GLN A 101 38.71 -6.11 17.06
CA GLN A 101 38.41 -4.83 17.69
C GLN A 101 37.16 -4.21 17.04
N VAL A 102 36.33 -3.57 17.86
CA VAL A 102 35.22 -2.73 17.41
C VAL A 102 35.47 -1.31 17.88
N THR A 103 35.54 -0.35 16.96
CA THR A 103 35.63 1.07 17.31
C THR A 103 34.25 1.70 17.14
N TYR A 104 33.76 2.33 18.20
CA TYR A 104 32.47 3.01 18.19
C TYR A 104 32.59 4.38 18.85
N LYS A 105 31.79 5.33 18.37
CA LYS A 105 31.65 6.64 18.98
C LYS A 105 30.69 6.53 20.15
N ASP A 106 31.19 6.63 21.36
CA ASP A 106 30.38 6.54 22.57
C ASP A 106 29.53 7.81 22.76
N ASP A 107 28.23 7.64 22.99
CA ASP A 107 27.29 8.76 23.08
C ASP A 107 27.45 9.57 24.39
N ILE A 108 27.98 8.94 25.45
CA ILE A 108 28.15 9.57 26.77
C ILE A 108 29.47 10.35 26.80
N LEU A 109 30.55 9.75 26.29
CA LEU A 109 31.89 10.34 26.26
C LEU A 109 32.10 11.27 25.06
N GLY A 110 31.35 11.09 23.98
CA GLY A 110 31.45 11.88 22.75
C GLY A 110 32.68 11.59 21.90
N THR A 111 33.46 10.55 22.25
CA THR A 111 34.73 10.18 21.62
C THR A 111 34.69 8.77 21.05
N ASP A 112 35.60 8.46 20.13
CA ASP A 112 35.79 7.10 19.62
C ASP A 112 36.47 6.23 20.68
N VAL A 113 35.86 5.07 20.97
CA VAL A 113 36.31 4.11 21.96
C VAL A 113 36.66 2.78 21.26
N PRO A 114 37.91 2.31 21.34
CA PRO A 114 38.30 1.01 20.80
C PRO A 114 37.98 -0.11 21.80
N LEU A 115 36.97 -0.92 21.50
CA LEU A 115 36.67 -2.15 22.23
C LEU A 115 37.59 -3.27 21.74
N SER A 116 38.68 -3.50 22.47
CA SER A 116 39.75 -4.44 22.12
C SER A 116 39.69 -5.73 22.96
N GLY A 117 40.48 -6.74 22.57
CA GLY A 117 40.59 -7.99 23.33
C GLY A 117 39.36 -8.87 23.22
N LEU A 118 38.62 -8.74 22.11
CA LEU A 118 37.45 -9.57 21.83
C LEU A 118 37.91 -10.93 21.28
N ASP A 119 37.24 -11.97 21.73
CA ASP A 119 37.45 -13.31 21.18
C ASP A 119 36.53 -13.60 19.99
N MET A 120 35.40 -12.88 19.94
CA MET A 120 34.38 -13.01 18.91
C MET A 120 33.64 -11.69 18.72
N ILE A 121 33.42 -11.32 17.46
CA ILE A 121 32.54 -10.22 17.07
C ILE A 121 31.35 -10.85 16.33
N VAL A 122 30.14 -10.53 16.76
CA VAL A 122 28.89 -10.98 16.17
C VAL A 122 28.22 -9.78 15.51
N LEU A 123 28.13 -9.80 14.19
CA LEU A 123 27.39 -8.82 13.42
C LEU A 123 25.90 -9.19 13.45
N ALA A 124 25.06 -8.34 14.06
CA ALA A 124 23.62 -8.56 14.08
C ALA A 124 23.01 -8.08 12.75
N THR A 125 23.13 -8.92 11.73
CA THR A 125 22.68 -8.64 10.36
C THR A 125 21.16 -8.58 10.25
N GLY A 126 20.68 -7.75 9.34
CA GLY A 126 19.26 -7.59 9.06
C GLY A 126 18.62 -8.76 8.31
N MET A 127 17.29 -8.70 8.18
CA MET A 127 16.49 -9.58 7.33
C MET A 127 16.30 -8.94 5.96
N VAL A 128 16.37 -9.77 4.91
CA VAL A 128 16.07 -9.41 3.53
C VAL A 128 14.97 -10.34 3.00
N PRO A 129 14.11 -9.88 2.08
CA PRO A 129 13.10 -10.73 1.47
C PRO A 129 13.76 -11.87 0.66
N ASN A 130 13.13 -13.05 0.66
CA ASN A 130 13.57 -14.22 -0.11
C ASN A 130 12.57 -14.62 -1.21
N SER A 131 11.49 -13.85 -1.39
CA SER A 131 10.54 -14.00 -2.50
C SER A 131 11.15 -13.43 -3.79
N THR A 132 10.97 -14.15 -4.90
CA THR A 132 11.45 -13.78 -6.24
C THR A 132 10.89 -12.42 -6.69
N ASP A 133 11.70 -11.49 -7.22
CA ASP A 133 12.60 -11.65 -8.37
C ASP A 133 14.13 -11.53 -8.05
N PRO A 134 14.89 -12.64 -8.03
CA PRO A 134 16.33 -12.74 -7.90
C PRO A 134 17.06 -12.83 -9.27
N ASP A 135 16.37 -12.67 -10.40
CA ASP A 135 16.91 -12.91 -11.77
C ASP A 135 17.18 -11.66 -12.59
N VAL A 136 17.03 -10.46 -12.02
CA VAL A 136 17.81 -9.33 -12.54
C VAL A 136 19.21 -9.45 -11.94
N PRO A 137 20.25 -9.81 -12.71
CA PRO A 137 21.61 -9.78 -12.20
C PRO A 137 21.91 -8.38 -11.68
N VAL A 138 22.49 -8.31 -10.48
CA VAL A 138 23.02 -7.07 -9.89
C VAL A 138 24.11 -6.56 -10.82
N VAL A 139 23.78 -5.64 -11.73
CA VAL A 139 24.78 -5.14 -12.71
C VAL A 139 25.67 -4.04 -12.11
N ASP A 140 25.23 -3.31 -11.08
CA ASP A 140 26.04 -2.27 -10.45
C ASP A 140 25.45 -1.77 -9.11
N PRO A 141 26.10 -1.99 -7.95
CA PRO A 141 25.64 -1.52 -6.64
C PRO A 141 25.43 -0.01 -6.56
N GLU A 142 26.16 0.80 -7.33
CA GLU A 142 26.00 2.27 -7.34
C GLU A 142 24.76 2.73 -8.13
N LYS A 143 24.18 1.87 -8.99
CA LYS A 143 22.93 2.16 -9.73
C LYS A 143 21.69 1.50 -9.15
N SER A 144 21.82 0.47 -8.32
CA SER A 144 20.68 -0.17 -7.62
C SER A 144 19.94 0.80 -6.70
N ALA A 145 20.64 1.78 -6.13
CA ALA A 145 20.02 2.88 -5.38
C ALA A 145 19.22 3.86 -6.27
N ALA A 146 19.52 3.93 -7.57
CA ALA A 146 18.79 4.78 -8.52
C ALA A 146 17.47 4.14 -9.01
N LEU A 147 17.36 2.81 -9.00
CA LEU A 147 16.14 2.08 -9.42
C LEU A 147 15.08 1.98 -8.32
N LEU A 148 15.47 2.12 -7.04
CA LEU A 148 14.52 2.42 -5.95
C LEU A 148 13.74 3.73 -6.18
N LYS A 149 14.24 4.60 -7.06
CA LYS A 149 13.65 5.90 -7.37
C LYS A 149 12.59 5.84 -8.49
N ASP A 150 12.55 4.75 -9.27
CA ASP A 150 11.71 4.65 -10.46
C ASP A 150 10.54 3.64 -10.35
N ASP A 151 10.47 2.85 -9.26
CA ASP A 151 9.36 1.91 -8.99
C ASP A 151 8.16 2.53 -8.23
N ILE A 152 8.24 3.82 -7.91
CA ILE A 152 7.06 4.63 -7.61
C ILE A 152 7.03 5.84 -8.55
N ASN A 153 6.64 5.59 -9.81
CA ASN A 153 6.12 6.65 -10.66
C ASN A 153 4.66 6.34 -11.03
N PRO A 154 3.66 6.89 -10.32
CA PRO A 154 2.25 6.72 -10.66
C PRO A 154 1.86 7.39 -12.00
N LEU A 155 2.79 8.03 -12.70
CA LEU A 155 2.62 8.72 -13.98
C LEU A 155 3.54 8.20 -15.11
N SER A 156 4.25 7.07 -14.97
CA SER A 156 5.04 6.54 -16.08
C SER A 156 4.13 5.90 -17.16
N SER A 157 4.42 6.18 -18.43
CA SER A 157 3.73 5.56 -19.56
C SER A 157 4.13 4.09 -19.65
N ILE A 158 3.13 3.20 -19.61
CA ILE A 158 3.31 1.74 -19.69
C ILE A 158 3.77 1.39 -21.11
N PRO A 159 4.98 0.80 -21.30
CA PRO A 159 5.30 0.13 -22.55
C PRO A 159 4.49 -1.18 -22.56
N VAL A 160 3.47 -1.24 -23.41
CA VAL A 160 2.71 -2.48 -23.64
C VAL A 160 3.66 -3.49 -24.27
N ALA A 161 3.93 -4.60 -23.58
CA ALA A 161 4.60 -5.74 -24.18
C ALA A 161 3.75 -6.27 -25.36
N GLY A 162 4.12 -5.88 -26.59
CA GLY A 162 3.60 -6.44 -27.83
C GLY A 162 2.62 -5.60 -28.67
N TYR A 163 2.35 -4.32 -28.35
CA TYR A 163 1.50 -3.49 -29.22
C TYR A 163 2.36 -2.59 -30.14
N LYS A 164 2.46 -2.94 -31.43
CA LYS A 164 2.87 -2.00 -32.48
C LYS A 164 1.61 -1.39 -33.11
N PRO A 165 1.50 -0.06 -33.24
CA PRO A 165 0.42 0.55 -33.99
C PRO A 165 0.69 0.33 -35.49
N GLY A 166 -0.17 -0.46 -36.14
CA GLY A 166 -0.07 -0.80 -37.57
C GLY A 166 -0.29 -2.31 -37.77
N GLY A 167 -1.42 -2.67 -38.37
CA GLY A 167 -1.96 -4.03 -38.38
C GLY A 167 -1.04 -5.10 -38.99
N ALA A 168 -1.00 -6.25 -38.33
CA ALA A 168 -0.83 -7.59 -38.91
C ALA A 168 -1.17 -8.66 -37.86
N SER A 169 -1.74 -9.77 -38.32
CA SER A 169 -2.16 -10.97 -37.57
C SER A 169 -1.05 -11.59 -36.71
N GLY A 170 -1.35 -11.92 -35.45
CA GLY A 170 -0.46 -12.66 -34.54
C GLY A 170 -1.07 -13.98 -34.02
N PRO A 171 -0.24 -14.97 -33.63
CA PRO A 171 -0.63 -16.39 -33.54
C PRO A 171 -1.28 -16.78 -32.20
N THR A 172 -2.01 -17.90 -32.22
CA THR A 172 -2.63 -18.58 -31.07
C THR A 172 -1.57 -18.94 -30.00
N PRO A 173 -1.87 -18.83 -28.69
CA PRO A 173 -0.93 -19.19 -27.64
C PRO A 173 -0.59 -20.69 -27.70
N PRO A 174 0.69 -21.10 -27.55
CA PRO A 174 1.04 -22.51 -27.51
C PRO A 174 0.60 -23.14 -26.18
N ALA A 175 0.28 -24.44 -26.22
CA ALA A 175 0.02 -25.23 -25.03
C ALA A 175 1.32 -25.34 -24.19
N MET A 176 1.21 -25.07 -22.89
CA MET A 176 2.36 -25.07 -21.97
C MET A 176 2.83 -26.51 -21.69
N PRO A 177 4.14 -26.81 -21.82
CA PRO A 177 4.70 -28.03 -21.27
C PRO A 177 4.70 -27.94 -19.74
N HIS A 178 4.42 -29.06 -19.07
CA HIS A 178 4.69 -29.20 -17.64
C HIS A 178 6.20 -28.99 -17.41
N LEU A 179 6.57 -27.84 -16.82
CA LEU A 179 7.93 -27.57 -16.38
C LEU A 179 8.08 -28.16 -14.97
N ASP A 180 8.85 -29.24 -14.83
CA ASP A 180 9.08 -29.91 -13.56
C ASP A 180 9.87 -29.05 -12.54
N ARG A 181 10.48 -27.93 -12.96
CA ARG A 181 11.05 -26.87 -12.10
C ARG A 181 10.99 -25.49 -12.77
N ILE A 182 10.68 -24.46 -11.97
CA ILE A 182 10.83 -23.03 -12.32
C ILE A 182 12.34 -22.73 -12.36
N PRO A 183 12.86 -22.02 -13.39
CA PRO A 183 14.27 -21.62 -13.44
C PRO A 183 14.68 -20.83 -12.19
N ASP A 184 15.94 -20.96 -11.77
CA ASP A 184 16.49 -20.07 -10.73
C ASP A 184 16.22 -18.63 -11.15
N GLY A 185 15.52 -17.92 -10.26
CA GLY A 185 15.00 -16.55 -10.33
C GLY A 185 13.76 -16.27 -11.20
N GLY A 186 13.18 -17.30 -11.84
CA GLY A 186 11.86 -17.20 -12.46
C GLY A 186 10.71 -16.93 -11.46
N PRO A 187 9.51 -16.58 -11.97
CA PRO A 187 8.41 -16.17 -11.11
C PRO A 187 7.88 -17.32 -10.24
N ILE A 188 8.03 -17.25 -8.90
CA ILE A 188 7.57 -18.32 -7.98
C ILE A 188 6.07 -18.59 -8.13
N LEU A 189 5.25 -17.53 -8.25
CA LEU A 189 3.80 -17.65 -8.29
C LEU A 189 3.24 -17.84 -9.71
N ASN A 190 4.00 -17.45 -10.75
CA ASN A 190 3.62 -17.50 -12.17
C ASN A 190 2.17 -17.07 -12.46
N LEU A 191 1.74 -15.97 -11.84
CA LEU A 191 0.36 -15.49 -11.95
C LEU A 191 0.06 -15.01 -13.39
N GLN A 192 -1.10 -15.39 -13.93
CA GLN A 192 -1.51 -14.97 -15.28
C GLN A 192 -2.28 -13.64 -15.28
N TYR A 193 -1.96 -12.76 -14.33
CA TYR A 193 -2.66 -11.50 -14.12
C TYR A 193 -2.06 -10.43 -15.03
N ARG A 194 -2.89 -9.50 -15.52
CA ARG A 194 -2.40 -8.33 -16.26
C ARG A 194 -1.41 -7.49 -15.43
N GLN A 195 -1.54 -7.49 -14.12
CA GLN A 195 -0.64 -6.78 -13.20
C GLN A 195 0.68 -7.52 -12.93
N GLY A 196 0.96 -8.61 -13.64
CA GLY A 196 2.22 -9.34 -13.57
C GLY A 196 2.18 -10.66 -12.79
N PRO A 197 3.27 -11.43 -12.85
CA PRO A 197 3.31 -12.82 -12.40
C PRO A 197 3.52 -13.02 -10.90
N HIS A 198 3.61 -11.93 -10.14
CA HIS A 198 3.84 -11.93 -8.69
C HIS A 198 2.79 -11.14 -7.91
N ILE A 199 2.86 -11.32 -6.58
CA ILE A 199 2.29 -10.40 -5.61
C ILE A 199 3.05 -9.06 -5.67
N PRO A 200 2.37 -7.91 -5.55
CA PRO A 200 3.05 -6.62 -5.45
C PRO A 200 3.99 -6.58 -4.24
N VAL A 201 5.13 -5.92 -4.40
CA VAL A 201 6.13 -5.71 -3.35
C VAL A 201 6.25 -4.22 -3.02
N LEU A 202 6.68 -3.92 -1.80
CA LEU A 202 7.08 -2.60 -1.36
C LEU A 202 8.48 -2.26 -1.91
N ALA A 203 8.90 -1.00 -1.77
CA ALA A 203 10.22 -0.55 -2.22
C ALA A 203 11.38 -1.31 -1.56
N ASP A 204 11.17 -1.87 -0.37
CA ASP A 204 12.15 -2.69 0.35
C ASP A 204 12.13 -4.19 -0.06
N GLY A 205 11.28 -4.55 -1.03
CA GLY A 205 11.16 -5.90 -1.59
C GLY A 205 10.26 -6.85 -0.79
N PHE A 206 9.68 -6.43 0.33
CA PHE A 206 8.71 -7.26 1.05
C PHE A 206 7.33 -7.23 0.38
N SER A 207 6.54 -8.28 0.59
CA SER A 207 5.16 -8.36 0.08
C SER A 207 4.32 -7.19 0.58
N ASP A 208 3.73 -6.45 -0.36
CA ASP A 208 2.77 -5.39 -0.06
C ASP A 208 1.42 -6.00 0.39
N SER A 209 0.74 -5.30 1.28
CA SER A 209 -0.59 -5.66 1.76
C SER A 209 -1.67 -4.88 1.01
N HIS A 210 -2.93 -5.27 1.15
CA HIS A 210 -4.05 -4.61 0.48
C HIS A 210 -4.26 -3.19 1.02
N TYR A 211 -3.95 -2.93 2.30
CA TYR A 211 -4.08 -1.63 2.99
C TYR A 211 -3.69 -1.77 4.48
N ILE A 212 -3.46 -0.67 5.21
CA ILE A 212 -3.21 -0.66 6.66
C ILE A 212 -4.33 -1.34 7.47
N CYS A 213 -5.58 -1.30 7.00
CA CYS A 213 -6.69 -2.00 7.67
C CYS A 213 -6.84 -3.47 7.23
N PHE A 214 -6.14 -3.92 6.18
CA PHE A 214 -6.12 -5.33 5.75
C PHE A 214 -4.68 -5.84 5.68
N PRO A 215 -3.94 -5.78 6.80
CA PRO A 215 -2.52 -6.12 6.79
C PRO A 215 -2.31 -7.57 6.31
N TYR A 216 -3.21 -8.48 6.69
CA TYR A 216 -3.14 -9.90 6.35
C TYR A 216 -3.55 -10.27 4.93
N GLU A 217 -3.96 -9.31 4.10
CA GLU A 217 -4.36 -9.57 2.71
C GLU A 217 -3.31 -9.02 1.76
N THR A 218 -2.99 -9.74 0.68
CA THR A 218 -2.24 -9.12 -0.43
C THR A 218 -3.18 -8.37 -1.35
N ARG A 219 -2.63 -7.55 -2.25
CA ARG A 219 -3.39 -6.91 -3.33
C ARG A 219 -3.95 -7.91 -4.37
N ARG A 220 -3.57 -9.18 -4.30
CA ARG A 220 -4.13 -10.26 -5.11
C ARG A 220 -5.20 -10.96 -4.26
N THR A 221 -6.46 -10.65 -4.53
CA THR A 221 -7.59 -11.28 -3.83
C THR A 221 -7.47 -12.80 -3.86
N GLY A 222 -7.50 -13.43 -2.68
CA GLY A 222 -7.36 -14.88 -2.52
C GLY A 222 -5.92 -15.40 -2.40
N ILE A 223 -4.91 -14.55 -2.51
CA ILE A 223 -3.50 -14.88 -2.26
C ILE A 223 -3.06 -14.15 -0.99
N TYR A 224 -2.43 -14.89 -0.08
CA TYR A 224 -2.02 -14.42 1.24
C TYR A 224 -0.54 -14.68 1.46
N THR A 225 0.10 -13.77 2.18
CA THR A 225 1.48 -13.92 2.64
C THR A 225 1.51 -13.92 4.16
N ALA A 226 2.46 -14.67 4.73
CA ALA A 226 2.59 -14.83 6.17
C ALA A 226 4.06 -14.89 6.60
N GLY A 227 4.37 -14.20 7.69
CA GLY A 227 5.69 -14.20 8.31
C GLY A 227 6.70 -13.30 7.60
N PRO A 228 8.01 -13.62 7.66
CA PRO A 228 9.08 -12.70 7.26
C PRO A 228 9.09 -12.27 5.79
N VAL A 229 8.28 -12.88 4.92
CA VAL A 229 8.08 -12.43 3.53
C VAL A 229 7.34 -11.08 3.45
N ARG A 230 6.66 -10.65 4.53
CA ARG A 230 5.90 -9.40 4.59
C ARG A 230 6.62 -8.24 5.26
N ARG A 231 7.45 -8.54 6.25
CA ARG A 231 8.33 -7.61 6.95
C ARG A 231 9.25 -8.41 7.87
N PRO A 232 10.34 -7.83 8.37
CA PRO A 232 11.11 -8.44 9.44
C PRO A 232 10.23 -8.71 10.67
N MET A 233 10.23 -9.97 11.13
CA MET A 233 9.36 -10.46 12.20
C MET A 233 10.07 -11.53 13.02
N ASP A 234 9.78 -11.59 14.32
CA ASP A 234 10.17 -12.73 15.14
C ASP A 234 9.22 -13.93 14.97
N MET A 235 9.47 -15.01 15.71
CA MET A 235 8.67 -16.23 15.62
C MET A 235 7.24 -16.06 16.15
N GLY A 236 7.04 -15.22 17.17
CA GLY A 236 5.72 -14.95 17.73
C GLY A 236 4.89 -14.10 16.79
N GLU A 237 5.47 -13.00 16.29
CA GLU A 237 4.86 -12.17 15.26
C GLU A 237 4.53 -12.99 14.00
N SER A 238 5.42 -13.88 13.58
CA SER A 238 5.18 -14.76 12.42
C SER A 238 4.00 -15.71 12.64
N ALA A 239 3.80 -16.20 13.87
CA ALA A 239 2.68 -17.08 14.20
C ALA A 239 1.34 -16.32 14.22
N GLU A 240 1.32 -15.11 14.77
CA GLU A 240 0.16 -14.21 14.71
C GLU A 240 -0.16 -13.84 13.26
N ASP A 241 0.86 -13.55 12.47
CA ASP A 241 0.71 -13.18 11.06
C ASP A 241 0.14 -14.32 10.23
N ALA A 242 0.64 -15.55 10.43
CA ALA A 242 0.10 -16.76 9.84
C ALA A 242 -1.36 -17.00 10.26
N THR A 243 -1.69 -16.76 11.53
CA THR A 243 -3.07 -16.88 12.03
C THR A 243 -3.99 -15.90 11.31
N GLY A 244 -3.59 -14.63 11.19
CA GLY A 244 -4.34 -13.60 10.46
C GLY A 244 -4.54 -13.96 8.99
N ALA A 245 -3.49 -14.44 8.31
CA ALA A 245 -3.57 -14.87 6.91
C ALA A 245 -4.55 -16.04 6.71
N VAL A 246 -4.53 -17.04 7.61
CA VAL A 246 -5.48 -18.18 7.56
C VAL A 246 -6.91 -17.73 7.77
N LEU A 247 -7.18 -16.84 8.73
CA LEU A 247 -8.52 -16.31 8.96
C LEU A 247 -9.04 -15.53 7.75
N LYS A 248 -8.18 -14.77 7.07
CA LYS A 248 -8.53 -14.10 5.81
C LYS A 248 -8.79 -15.09 4.66
N ALA A 249 -8.01 -16.16 4.57
CA ALA A 249 -8.25 -17.22 3.60
C ALA A 249 -9.61 -17.90 3.83
N ILE A 250 -9.95 -18.22 5.07
CA ILE A 250 -11.27 -18.76 5.45
C ILE A 250 -12.37 -17.77 5.05
N GLN A 251 -12.22 -16.49 5.38
CA GLN A 251 -13.18 -15.44 5.00
C GLN A 251 -13.40 -15.38 3.48
N ALA A 252 -12.33 -15.51 2.68
CA ALA A 252 -12.44 -15.53 1.22
C ALA A 252 -13.17 -16.77 0.68
N ILE A 253 -12.88 -17.95 1.24
CA ILE A 253 -13.56 -19.19 0.87
C ILE A 253 -15.05 -19.10 1.18
N GLU A 254 -15.41 -18.67 2.39
CA GLU A 254 -16.81 -18.53 2.80
C GLU A 254 -17.53 -17.44 2.02
N GLY A 255 -16.88 -16.30 1.77
CA GLY A 255 -17.44 -15.22 0.95
C GLY A 255 -17.71 -15.65 -0.48
N SER A 256 -16.79 -16.43 -1.07
CA SER A 256 -16.94 -16.99 -2.42
C SER A 256 -18.13 -17.96 -2.51
N LYS A 257 -18.30 -18.85 -1.53
CA LYS A 257 -19.46 -19.78 -1.46
C LYS A 257 -20.80 -19.04 -1.44
N GLN A 258 -20.86 -17.90 -0.75
CA GLN A 258 -22.07 -17.10 -0.62
C GLN A 258 -22.27 -16.11 -1.77
N GLY A 259 -21.30 -15.98 -2.68
CA GLY A 259 -21.35 -15.01 -3.77
C GLY A 259 -21.26 -13.56 -3.30
N VAL A 260 -20.69 -13.30 -2.11
CA VAL A 260 -20.49 -11.95 -1.56
C VAL A 260 -19.07 -11.43 -1.85
N ALA A 261 -18.86 -10.12 -1.77
CA ALA A 261 -17.51 -9.55 -1.82
C ALA A 261 -16.77 -9.75 -0.50
N LEU A 262 -15.45 -9.63 -0.56
CA LEU A 262 -14.62 -9.38 0.61
C LEU A 262 -14.62 -7.90 0.97
N HIS A 263 -13.99 -7.58 2.11
CA HIS A 263 -13.83 -6.22 2.57
C HIS A 263 -13.27 -5.30 1.45
N PRO A 264 -13.73 -4.04 1.33
CA PRO A 264 -14.73 -3.33 2.17
C PRO A 264 -16.20 -3.54 1.82
N ARG A 265 -16.52 -4.28 0.77
CA ARG A 265 -17.92 -4.44 0.32
C ARG A 265 -18.49 -5.79 0.75
N VAL A 266 -18.24 -6.19 2.00
CA VAL A 266 -18.76 -7.47 2.51
C VAL A 266 -20.28 -7.50 2.41
N GLY A 267 -20.84 -8.59 1.89
CA GLY A 267 -22.29 -8.75 1.72
C GLY A 267 -22.87 -8.09 0.47
N ASP A 268 -22.10 -7.32 -0.31
CA ASP A 268 -22.54 -6.89 -1.63
C ASP A 268 -22.67 -8.14 -2.52
N LEU A 269 -23.84 -8.33 -3.14
CA LEU A 269 -24.18 -9.44 -4.04
C LEU A 269 -24.10 -9.04 -5.52
N SER A 270 -23.95 -7.75 -5.82
CA SER A 270 -23.80 -7.26 -7.20
C SER A 270 -22.39 -7.46 -7.76
N PHE A 271 -22.27 -7.85 -9.02
CA PHE A 271 -21.00 -7.96 -9.74
C PHE A 271 -21.05 -7.08 -10.99
N PRO A 272 -19.90 -6.70 -11.57
CA PRO A 272 -19.91 -5.90 -12.77
C PRO A 272 -20.47 -6.75 -13.93
N LYS A 273 -21.41 -6.18 -14.67
CA LYS A 273 -21.99 -6.75 -15.89
C LYS A 273 -21.60 -5.86 -17.06
N VAL A 274 -21.12 -6.47 -18.15
CA VAL A 274 -20.67 -5.74 -19.33
C VAL A 274 -21.70 -5.89 -20.44
N GLY A 275 -22.27 -4.78 -20.92
CA GLY A 275 -23.04 -4.80 -22.17
C GLY A 275 -22.11 -4.93 -23.38
N HIS A 276 -21.90 -6.15 -23.86
CA HIS A 276 -20.96 -6.47 -24.94
C HIS A 276 -21.31 -5.85 -26.30
N GLU A 277 -22.57 -5.48 -26.52
CA GLU A 277 -23.03 -4.80 -27.73
C GLU A 277 -22.45 -3.39 -27.85
N LYS A 278 -22.35 -2.65 -26.74
CA LYS A 278 -21.79 -1.29 -26.71
C LYS A 278 -20.27 -1.27 -26.50
N CYS A 279 -19.68 -2.41 -26.15
CA CYS A 279 -18.26 -2.49 -25.78
C CYS A 279 -17.35 -2.22 -26.99
N THR A 280 -16.48 -1.21 -26.87
CA THR A 280 -15.52 -0.81 -27.91
C THR A 280 -14.16 -1.53 -27.81
N LYS A 281 -14.02 -2.50 -26.90
CA LYS A 281 -12.76 -3.26 -26.67
C LYS A 281 -11.55 -2.36 -26.37
N CYS A 282 -11.75 -1.19 -25.75
CA CYS A 282 -10.70 -0.22 -25.46
C CYS A 282 -9.75 -0.60 -24.30
N ARG A 283 -10.01 -1.71 -23.58
CA ARG A 283 -9.19 -2.25 -22.49
C ARG A 283 -8.99 -1.38 -21.24
N ARG A 284 -9.61 -0.19 -21.14
CA ARG A 284 -9.48 0.66 -19.94
C ARG A 284 -9.91 -0.06 -18.66
N CYS A 285 -11.02 -0.79 -18.71
CA CYS A 285 -11.53 -1.53 -17.55
C CYS A 285 -10.60 -2.67 -17.09
N THR A 286 -9.87 -3.31 -18.00
CA THR A 286 -8.91 -4.38 -17.66
C THR A 286 -7.60 -3.81 -17.14
N VAL A 287 -7.14 -2.67 -17.69
CA VAL A 287 -5.95 -1.94 -17.21
C VAL A 287 -6.17 -1.33 -15.83
N GLU A 288 -7.28 -0.63 -15.62
CA GLU A 288 -7.50 0.17 -14.42
C GLU A 288 -8.04 -0.65 -13.24
N CYS A 289 -8.39 -1.92 -13.43
CA CYS A 289 -8.81 -2.78 -12.34
C CYS A 289 -7.66 -2.98 -11.34
N PRO A 290 -7.79 -2.52 -10.08
CA PRO A 290 -6.69 -2.64 -9.11
C PRO A 290 -6.41 -4.09 -8.68
N PHE A 291 -7.37 -5.00 -8.90
CA PHE A 291 -7.33 -6.39 -8.41
C PHE A 291 -7.10 -7.43 -9.49
N GLY A 292 -6.94 -7.04 -10.76
CA GLY A 292 -6.80 -8.01 -11.85
C GLY A 292 -8.01 -8.90 -12.04
N ALA A 293 -9.19 -8.35 -11.76
CA ALA A 293 -10.44 -9.08 -11.80
C ALA A 293 -11.07 -9.13 -13.20
N ILE A 294 -10.47 -8.50 -14.20
CA ILE A 294 -11.01 -8.43 -15.56
C ILE A 294 -9.90 -8.77 -16.55
N ASP A 295 -10.03 -9.93 -17.16
CA ASP A 295 -9.18 -10.44 -18.23
C ASP A 295 -9.83 -10.12 -19.60
N GLU A 296 -9.26 -10.62 -20.69
CA GLU A 296 -9.82 -10.48 -22.04
C GLU A 296 -10.12 -11.86 -22.61
N ASP A 297 -11.30 -12.03 -23.21
CA ASP A 297 -11.63 -13.24 -23.98
C ASP A 297 -10.91 -13.26 -25.34
N GLU A 298 -11.08 -14.35 -26.10
CA GLU A 298 -10.49 -14.50 -27.45
C GLU A 298 -10.90 -13.39 -28.42
N SER A 299 -12.05 -12.75 -28.19
CA SER A 299 -12.55 -11.63 -28.98
C SER A 299 -12.01 -10.27 -28.52
N GLY A 300 -11.18 -10.23 -27.47
CA GLY A 300 -10.67 -9.01 -26.84
C GLY A 300 -11.71 -8.26 -26.01
N ARG A 301 -12.82 -8.90 -25.63
CA ARG A 301 -13.84 -8.33 -24.73
C ARG A 301 -13.48 -8.63 -23.28
N PRO A 302 -13.87 -7.76 -22.33
CA PRO A 302 -13.58 -7.99 -20.92
C PRO A 302 -14.30 -9.23 -20.39
N GLN A 303 -13.54 -10.13 -19.78
CA GLN A 303 -14.03 -11.31 -19.06
C GLN A 303 -13.80 -11.13 -17.56
N ILE A 304 -14.88 -11.07 -16.80
CA ILE A 304 -14.82 -10.77 -15.36
C ILE A 304 -14.60 -12.06 -14.57
N ASN A 305 -13.68 -12.03 -13.62
CA ASN A 305 -13.51 -13.04 -12.59
C ASN A 305 -14.13 -12.54 -11.26
N PRO A 306 -15.33 -13.05 -10.88
CA PRO A 306 -16.03 -12.61 -9.68
C PRO A 306 -15.23 -12.85 -8.39
N ALA A 307 -14.44 -13.93 -8.33
CA ALA A 307 -13.65 -14.28 -7.15
C ALA A 307 -12.50 -13.29 -6.87
N ARG A 308 -12.03 -12.58 -7.91
CA ARG A 308 -11.02 -11.51 -7.75
C ARG A 308 -11.64 -10.14 -7.46
N CYS A 309 -12.91 -9.95 -7.84
CA CYS A 309 -13.58 -8.66 -7.86
C CYS A 309 -13.96 -8.18 -6.44
N ARG A 310 -13.48 -6.99 -6.06
CA ARG A 310 -13.85 -6.32 -4.79
C ARG A 310 -15.00 -5.32 -4.94
N ARG A 311 -15.67 -5.29 -6.10
CA ARG A 311 -16.89 -4.50 -6.38
C ARG A 311 -16.74 -2.99 -6.19
N CYS A 312 -15.52 -2.47 -6.37
CA CYS A 312 -15.18 -1.05 -6.19
C CYS A 312 -15.81 -0.11 -7.25
N GLY A 313 -16.20 -0.64 -8.41
CA GLY A 313 -16.76 0.16 -9.50
C GLY A 313 -15.71 0.88 -10.37
N THR A 314 -14.41 0.69 -10.16
CA THR A 314 -13.37 1.37 -10.97
C THR A 314 -13.50 1.08 -12.47
N CYS A 315 -13.87 -0.16 -12.83
CA CYS A 315 -14.11 -0.55 -14.22
C CYS A 315 -15.29 0.21 -14.86
N MET A 316 -16.34 0.50 -14.09
CA MET A 316 -17.46 1.32 -14.51
C MET A 316 -17.00 2.77 -14.76
N GLY A 317 -16.23 3.33 -13.82
CA GLY A 317 -15.62 4.65 -13.97
C GLY A 317 -14.69 4.77 -15.20
N ALA A 318 -14.00 3.67 -15.53
CA ALA A 318 -13.05 3.60 -16.65
C ALA A 318 -13.73 3.44 -18.02
N CYS A 319 -15.00 3.00 -18.06
CA CYS A 319 -15.70 2.65 -19.29
C CYS A 319 -16.22 3.92 -20.00
N PRO A 320 -15.66 4.31 -21.17
CA PRO A 320 -16.07 5.55 -21.84
C PRO A 320 -17.49 5.49 -22.41
N VAL A 321 -17.97 4.28 -22.72
CA VAL A 321 -19.32 4.02 -23.26
C VAL A 321 -20.31 3.57 -22.20
N GLN A 322 -19.93 3.64 -20.92
CA GLN A 322 -20.79 3.39 -19.75
C GLN A 322 -21.58 2.07 -19.80
N THR A 323 -20.99 1.03 -20.38
CA THR A 323 -21.65 -0.28 -20.55
C THR A 323 -21.43 -1.24 -19.38
N ILE A 324 -20.60 -0.87 -18.42
CA ILE A 324 -20.32 -1.68 -17.23
C ILE A 324 -21.23 -1.20 -16.10
N THR A 325 -22.06 -2.09 -15.56
CA THR A 325 -23.04 -1.76 -14.51
C THR A 325 -23.00 -2.78 -13.38
N PHE A 326 -23.51 -2.42 -12.21
CA PHE A 326 -23.86 -3.35 -11.14
C PHE A 326 -25.36 -3.23 -10.89
N ASP A 327 -25.99 -4.31 -10.45
CA ASP A 327 -27.46 -4.36 -10.25
C ASP A 327 -27.99 -3.27 -9.30
N ASN A 328 -27.19 -2.93 -8.29
CA ASN A 328 -27.50 -1.92 -7.28
C ASN A 328 -26.57 -0.68 -7.36
N TYR A 329 -25.76 -0.55 -8.42
CA TYR A 329 -24.88 0.60 -8.61
C TYR A 329 -24.46 0.75 -10.07
N ASN A 330 -25.00 1.74 -10.76
CA ASN A 330 -24.71 1.96 -12.17
C ASN A 330 -24.68 3.46 -12.52
N PRO A 331 -24.18 3.83 -13.72
CA PRO A 331 -24.06 5.23 -14.13
C PRO A 331 -25.38 6.01 -14.07
N GLN A 332 -26.50 5.35 -14.43
CA GLN A 332 -27.81 5.97 -14.48
C GLN A 332 -28.37 6.26 -13.09
N MET A 333 -28.16 5.37 -12.12
CA MET A 333 -28.57 5.59 -10.73
C MET A 333 -27.91 6.85 -10.15
N VAL A 334 -26.60 7.04 -10.39
CA VAL A 334 -25.90 8.22 -9.88
C VAL A 334 -26.31 9.49 -10.63
N ASN A 335 -26.53 9.42 -11.94
CA ASN A 335 -27.12 10.54 -12.69
C ASN A 335 -28.48 10.95 -12.14
N ALA A 336 -29.37 9.98 -11.89
CA ALA A 336 -30.69 10.26 -11.31
C ALA A 336 -30.58 10.92 -9.93
N MET A 337 -29.62 10.51 -9.09
CA MET A 337 -29.36 11.19 -7.81
C MET A 337 -28.86 12.62 -8.01
N ILE A 338 -27.98 12.87 -8.98
CA ILE A 338 -27.49 14.21 -9.33
C ILE A 338 -28.65 15.10 -9.77
N GLU A 339 -29.50 14.61 -10.68
CA GLU A 339 -30.64 15.33 -11.25
C GLU A 339 -31.78 15.57 -10.26
N ALA A 340 -31.98 14.69 -9.29
CA ALA A 340 -33.02 14.81 -8.27
C ALA A 340 -32.78 15.94 -7.26
N ASN A 341 -31.56 16.48 -7.19
CA ASN A 341 -31.27 17.60 -6.30
C ASN A 341 -31.79 18.91 -6.87
N GLU A 342 -32.48 19.68 -6.04
CA GLU A 342 -32.94 21.02 -6.38
C GLU A 342 -31.78 22.00 -6.55
N ILE A 343 -31.73 22.62 -7.73
CA ILE A 343 -30.80 23.69 -8.06
C ILE A 343 -31.54 25.02 -7.89
N PRO A 344 -31.10 25.90 -6.98
CA PRO A 344 -31.67 27.23 -6.85
C PRO A 344 -31.54 28.02 -8.16
N ASP A 345 -32.50 28.89 -8.44
CA ASP A 345 -32.40 29.82 -9.55
C ASP A 345 -31.21 30.79 -9.38
N GLU A 346 -30.84 31.44 -10.48
CA GLU A 346 -29.73 32.40 -10.50
C GLU A 346 -29.97 33.64 -9.62
N PHE A 347 -31.24 33.99 -9.37
CA PHE A 347 -31.63 35.15 -8.56
C PHE A 347 -31.59 34.90 -7.05
N SER A 348 -31.56 33.64 -6.63
CA SER A 348 -31.53 33.24 -5.24
C SER A 348 -30.19 33.51 -4.55
N GLU A 349 -29.12 33.78 -5.32
CA GLU A 349 -27.72 33.95 -4.88
C GLU A 349 -27.19 32.80 -3.98
N LYS A 350 -27.82 31.63 -4.03
CA LYS A 350 -27.41 30.46 -3.24
C LYS A 350 -26.61 29.50 -4.11
N PRO A 351 -25.33 29.21 -3.76
CA PRO A 351 -24.60 28.18 -4.46
C PRO A 351 -25.19 26.80 -4.15
N ARG A 352 -25.03 25.87 -5.08
CA ARG A 352 -25.32 24.45 -4.90
C ARG A 352 -24.06 23.68 -5.24
N MET A 353 -23.49 23.03 -4.24
CA MET A 353 -22.27 22.24 -4.40
C MET A 353 -22.60 20.76 -4.32
N LEU A 354 -21.96 19.96 -5.15
CA LEU A 354 -22.01 18.51 -5.10
C LEU A 354 -20.74 17.96 -4.45
N ILE A 355 -20.88 17.02 -3.53
CA ILE A 355 -19.78 16.22 -2.99
C ILE A 355 -20.01 14.78 -3.39
N LEU A 356 -19.14 14.24 -4.23
CA LEU A 356 -19.08 12.81 -4.52
C LEU A 356 -18.13 12.17 -3.49
N ALA A 357 -18.71 11.50 -2.49
CA ALA A 357 -17.97 11.04 -1.31
C ALA A 357 -17.70 9.52 -1.38
N CYS A 358 -16.43 9.12 -1.29
CA CYS A 358 -16.04 7.72 -1.17
C CYS A 358 -16.66 7.09 0.10
N GLU A 359 -17.41 6.01 -0.06
CA GLU A 359 -18.07 5.26 1.03
C GLU A 359 -17.11 4.69 2.09
N ASN A 360 -15.81 4.57 1.80
CA ASN A 360 -14.88 3.87 2.69
C ASN A 360 -14.19 4.78 3.70
N ASP A 361 -13.99 6.07 3.40
CA ASP A 361 -13.33 7.01 4.30
C ASP A 361 -14.06 8.35 4.37
N ALA A 362 -14.30 8.99 3.22
CA ALA A 362 -14.93 10.31 3.18
C ALA A 362 -16.34 10.32 3.75
N TYR A 363 -17.19 9.35 3.39
CA TYR A 363 -18.55 9.26 3.90
C TYR A 363 -18.58 8.92 5.41
N PRO A 364 -17.80 7.93 5.92
CA PRO A 364 -17.64 7.75 7.36
C PRO A 364 -17.09 8.98 8.10
N ALA A 365 -16.17 9.74 7.50
CA ALA A 365 -15.66 10.97 8.10
C ALA A 365 -16.76 12.05 8.22
N LEU A 366 -17.62 12.17 7.21
CA LEU A 366 -18.82 13.01 7.22
C LEU A 366 -19.80 12.57 8.32
N ASP A 367 -20.07 11.26 8.43
CA ASP A 367 -20.94 10.71 9.48
C ASP A 367 -20.38 11.03 10.87
N MET A 368 -19.08 10.82 11.09
CA MET A 368 -18.42 11.15 12.36
C MET A 368 -18.47 12.65 12.68
N ALA A 369 -18.28 13.51 11.68
CA ALA A 369 -18.41 14.95 11.86
C ALA A 369 -19.85 15.35 12.22
N GLY A 370 -20.85 14.71 11.60
CA GLY A 370 -22.27 14.88 11.92
C GLY A 370 -22.64 14.41 13.33
N ILE A 371 -22.16 13.22 13.74
CA ILE A 371 -22.33 12.68 15.11
C ILE A 371 -21.75 13.65 16.15
N ASN A 372 -20.60 14.24 15.83
CA ASN A 372 -19.94 15.26 16.65
C ASN A 372 -20.57 16.66 16.52
N ARG A 373 -21.71 16.79 15.84
CA ARG A 373 -22.47 18.04 15.66
C ARG A 373 -21.65 19.17 15.04
N GLN A 374 -20.72 18.83 14.16
CA GLN A 374 -19.94 19.83 13.45
C GLN A 374 -20.78 20.40 12.30
N ALA A 375 -20.78 21.72 12.16
CA ALA A 375 -21.55 22.41 11.15
C ALA A 375 -20.69 22.69 9.90
N TRP A 376 -21.24 22.39 8.73
CA TRP A 376 -20.70 22.79 7.44
C TRP A 376 -21.78 23.47 6.59
N SER A 377 -21.37 24.04 5.47
CA SER A 377 -22.25 24.76 4.55
C SER A 377 -23.47 23.92 4.15
N ALA A 378 -24.68 24.44 4.42
CA ALA A 378 -25.96 23.83 4.05
C ALA A 378 -26.18 23.76 2.52
N TYR A 379 -25.29 24.37 1.74
CA TYR A 379 -25.32 24.36 0.29
C TYR A 379 -24.75 23.09 -0.34
N ALA A 380 -23.97 22.32 0.43
CA ALA A 380 -23.44 21.03 -0.02
C ALA A 380 -24.54 19.96 -0.11
N ARG A 381 -24.48 19.15 -1.17
CA ARG A 381 -25.24 17.91 -1.34
C ARG A 381 -24.25 16.77 -1.50
N ILE A 382 -24.42 15.71 -0.72
CA ILE A 382 -23.48 14.60 -0.68
C ILE A 382 -24.13 13.40 -1.36
N ILE A 383 -23.46 12.85 -2.36
CA ILE A 383 -23.82 11.57 -2.98
C ILE A 383 -22.70 10.58 -2.66
N PRO A 384 -22.99 9.48 -1.95
CA PRO A 384 -22.00 8.42 -1.74
C PRO A 384 -21.67 7.73 -3.06
N VAL A 385 -20.39 7.44 -3.24
CA VAL A 385 -19.88 6.60 -4.32
C VAL A 385 -19.02 5.50 -3.72
N ARG A 386 -19.12 4.27 -4.24
CA ARG A 386 -18.35 3.13 -3.72
C ARG A 386 -16.86 3.43 -3.60
N CYS A 387 -16.31 4.17 -4.55
CA CYS A 387 -14.93 4.58 -4.61
C CYS A 387 -14.79 5.81 -5.51
N LEU A 388 -13.83 6.69 -5.29
CA LEU A 388 -13.55 7.73 -6.29
C LEU A 388 -13.14 7.14 -7.64
N GLY A 389 -12.55 5.93 -7.67
CA GLY A 389 -12.24 5.23 -8.91
C GLY A 389 -13.47 4.91 -9.78
N SER A 390 -14.68 4.87 -9.20
CA SER A 390 -15.92 4.68 -9.96
C SER A 390 -16.49 5.96 -10.54
N VAL A 391 -15.98 7.14 -10.14
CA VAL A 391 -16.45 8.43 -10.64
C VAL A 391 -16.10 8.59 -12.11
N THR A 392 -17.12 8.93 -12.90
CA THR A 392 -17.00 9.18 -14.34
C THR A 392 -16.90 10.68 -14.61
N LEU A 393 -16.21 11.07 -15.68
CA LEU A 393 -16.24 12.46 -16.16
C LEU A 393 -17.66 12.90 -16.55
N GLN A 394 -18.47 11.97 -17.05
CA GLN A 394 -19.86 12.25 -17.40
C GLN A 394 -20.69 12.73 -16.20
N TRP A 395 -20.50 12.16 -15.01
CA TRP A 395 -21.21 12.61 -13.80
C TRP A 395 -20.85 14.05 -13.45
N VAL A 396 -19.58 14.43 -13.61
CA VAL A 396 -19.12 15.80 -13.42
C VAL A 396 -19.80 16.71 -14.44
N SER A 397 -19.76 16.36 -15.72
CA SER A 397 -20.42 17.13 -16.78
C SER A 397 -21.93 17.28 -16.56
N THR A 398 -22.62 16.18 -16.22
CA THR A 398 -24.07 16.18 -15.96
C THR A 398 -24.42 17.08 -14.77
N ALA A 399 -23.64 17.04 -13.69
CA ALA A 399 -23.85 17.94 -12.55
C ALA A 399 -23.64 19.42 -12.95
N LEU A 400 -22.58 19.75 -13.69
CA LEU A 400 -22.36 21.12 -14.15
C LEU A 400 -23.46 21.59 -15.10
N GLN A 401 -23.90 20.74 -16.03
CA GLN A 401 -24.99 21.06 -16.96
C GLN A 401 -26.34 21.24 -16.25
N LYS A 402 -26.56 20.57 -15.11
CA LYS A 402 -27.76 20.75 -14.30
C LYS A 402 -27.78 22.08 -13.54
N GLY A 403 -26.62 22.74 -13.39
CA GLY A 403 -26.46 24.04 -12.73
C GLY A 403 -25.79 23.99 -11.35
N TYR A 404 -25.07 22.91 -10.99
CA TYR A 404 -24.25 22.92 -9.78
C TYR A 404 -23.09 23.91 -9.92
N ASP A 405 -22.85 24.75 -8.92
CA ASP A 405 -21.80 25.78 -8.96
C ASP A 405 -20.41 25.23 -8.69
N GLY A 406 -20.32 24.10 -7.97
CA GLY A 406 -19.07 23.45 -7.65
C GLY A 406 -19.24 21.96 -7.34
N ILE A 407 -18.21 21.18 -7.63
CA ILE A 407 -18.14 19.73 -7.41
C ILE A 407 -16.85 19.39 -6.68
N MET A 408 -16.96 18.68 -5.56
CA MET A 408 -15.83 18.14 -4.82
C MET A 408 -15.86 16.61 -4.87
N LEU A 409 -14.77 16.01 -5.31
CA LEU A 409 -14.52 14.58 -5.15
C LEU A 409 -13.81 14.35 -3.82
N MET A 410 -14.49 13.78 -2.84
CA MET A 410 -13.93 13.55 -1.50
C MET A 410 -13.62 12.07 -1.32
N GLY A 411 -12.37 11.72 -1.03
CA GLY A 411 -11.98 10.31 -0.93
C GLY A 411 -10.73 10.04 -0.11
N CYS A 412 -10.32 8.77 -0.11
CA CYS A 412 -9.19 8.29 0.68
C CYS A 412 -7.88 8.93 0.22
N LYS A 413 -6.89 9.03 1.12
CA LYS A 413 -5.51 9.42 0.79
C LYS A 413 -4.90 8.50 -0.29
N SER A 414 -4.19 9.10 -1.25
CA SER A 414 -3.47 8.38 -2.31
C SER A 414 -1.95 8.63 -2.23
N GLY A 415 -1.16 7.94 -3.07
CA GLY A 415 0.31 8.05 -3.08
C GLY A 415 1.01 6.96 -2.27
N ASP A 416 2.18 7.27 -1.71
CA ASP A 416 3.05 6.28 -1.07
C ASP A 416 2.51 5.84 0.31
N ASP A 417 1.88 6.77 1.02
CA ASP A 417 1.16 6.54 2.28
C ASP A 417 -0.35 6.47 2.00
N TYR A 418 -0.74 5.62 1.04
CA TYR A 418 -2.13 5.50 0.61
C TYR A 418 -3.01 4.94 1.72
N GLN A 419 -4.23 5.48 1.81
CA GLN A 419 -5.32 4.91 2.60
C GLN A 419 -6.48 4.39 1.74
N CYS A 420 -6.28 4.38 0.42
CA CYS A 420 -7.31 3.89 -0.49
C CYS A 420 -7.61 2.41 -0.25
N HIS A 421 -8.81 2.14 0.25
CA HIS A 421 -9.36 0.80 0.48
C HIS A 421 -9.41 -0.09 -0.78
N PHE A 422 -9.37 0.54 -1.95
CA PHE A 422 -9.30 -0.13 -3.25
C PHE A 422 -7.99 0.14 -3.98
N VAL A 423 -6.89 0.35 -3.23
CA VAL A 423 -5.50 0.43 -3.70
C VAL A 423 -5.19 1.69 -4.51
N LYS A 424 -5.88 1.95 -5.62
CA LYS A 424 -5.58 3.05 -6.56
C LYS A 424 -6.78 3.92 -6.90
N GLY A 425 -7.93 3.73 -6.27
CA GLY A 425 -9.18 4.42 -6.62
C GLY A 425 -9.07 5.95 -6.64
N SER A 426 -8.60 6.55 -5.53
CA SER A 426 -8.39 8.00 -5.45
C SER A 426 -7.31 8.49 -6.42
N ALA A 427 -6.21 7.75 -6.60
CA ALA A 427 -5.16 8.10 -7.54
C ALA A 427 -5.66 8.11 -9.00
N ILE A 428 -6.45 7.11 -9.38
CA ILE A 428 -7.10 7.03 -10.69
C ILE A 428 -8.06 8.20 -10.88
N ALA A 429 -8.85 8.54 -9.87
CA ALA A 429 -9.74 9.69 -9.92
C ALA A 429 -8.96 10.99 -10.13
N LYS A 430 -7.87 11.20 -9.39
CA LYS A 430 -6.98 12.36 -9.53
C LYS A 430 -6.44 12.49 -10.96
N GLU A 431 -5.97 11.40 -11.56
CA GLU A 431 -5.48 11.37 -12.93
C GLU A 431 -6.58 11.60 -13.98
N ARG A 432 -7.80 11.10 -13.77
CA ARG A 432 -8.93 11.42 -14.65
C ARG A 432 -9.36 12.89 -14.51
N MET A 433 -9.38 13.41 -13.29
CA MET A 433 -9.79 14.78 -12.99
C MET A 433 -8.74 15.81 -13.41
N SER A 434 -7.47 15.45 -13.54
CA SER A 434 -6.46 16.36 -14.13
C SER A 434 -6.85 16.83 -15.54
N LYS A 435 -7.66 16.03 -16.25
CA LYS A 435 -8.16 16.27 -17.60
C LYS A 435 -9.53 16.97 -17.63
N VAL A 436 -10.17 17.19 -16.48
CA VAL A 436 -11.50 17.84 -16.41
C VAL A 436 -11.47 19.29 -16.90
N GLY A 437 -10.29 19.92 -16.88
CA GLY A 437 -10.12 21.30 -17.36
C GLY A 437 -10.54 21.50 -18.82
N GLU A 438 -10.38 20.48 -19.68
CA GLU A 438 -10.86 20.54 -21.07
C GLU A 438 -12.39 20.57 -21.14
N THR A 439 -13.05 19.76 -20.29
CA THR A 439 -14.51 19.74 -20.17
C THR A 439 -15.04 21.06 -19.64
N LEU A 440 -14.42 21.60 -18.58
CA LEU A 440 -14.81 22.90 -18.00
C LEU A 440 -14.66 24.04 -19.00
N LYS A 441 -13.55 24.06 -19.75
CA LYS A 441 -13.32 25.03 -20.82
C LYS A 441 -14.41 24.94 -21.90
N SER A 442 -14.85 23.74 -22.28
CA SER A 442 -15.94 23.56 -23.26
C SER A 442 -17.31 24.07 -22.76
N LEU A 443 -17.49 24.15 -21.44
CA LEU A 443 -18.69 24.67 -20.78
C LEU A 443 -18.55 26.14 -20.38
N ALA A 444 -17.43 26.81 -20.73
CA ALA A 444 -17.10 28.16 -20.28
C ALA A 444 -17.10 28.33 -18.75
N LEU A 445 -16.62 27.31 -18.03
CA LEU A 445 -16.54 27.27 -16.57
C LEU A 445 -15.08 27.30 -16.08
N GLU A 446 -14.88 27.88 -14.90
CA GLU A 446 -13.61 27.95 -14.18
C GLU A 446 -13.17 26.58 -13.71
N LYS A 447 -11.85 26.32 -13.75
CA LYS A 447 -11.27 25.03 -13.40
C LYS A 447 -11.49 24.69 -11.92
N GLU A 448 -11.48 25.72 -11.09
CA GLU A 448 -11.58 25.70 -9.64
C GLU A 448 -12.95 25.18 -9.16
N ARG A 449 -13.97 25.15 -10.03
CA ARG A 449 -15.28 24.56 -9.73
C ARG A 449 -15.23 23.06 -9.48
N VAL A 450 -14.21 22.36 -9.96
CA VAL A 450 -14.05 20.93 -9.71
C VAL A 450 -12.76 20.70 -8.93
N THR A 451 -12.89 20.25 -7.68
CA THR A 451 -11.76 19.96 -6.81
C THR A 451 -11.79 18.53 -6.28
N MET A 452 -10.66 18.10 -5.73
CA MET A 452 -10.54 16.82 -5.05
C MET A 452 -9.97 17.05 -3.65
N ALA A 453 -10.60 16.43 -2.66
CA ALA A 453 -10.16 16.46 -1.26
C ALA A 453 -9.85 15.04 -0.79
N GLU A 454 -8.70 14.88 -0.12
CA GLU A 454 -8.33 13.63 0.53
C GLU A 454 -8.65 13.71 2.02
N VAL A 455 -9.44 12.77 2.51
CA VAL A 455 -9.94 12.71 3.89
C VAL A 455 -9.86 11.27 4.37
N SER A 456 -9.21 11.06 5.51
CA SER A 456 -9.27 9.81 6.27
C SER A 456 -10.51 9.78 7.17
N ILE A 457 -10.99 8.60 7.57
CA ILE A 457 -12.00 8.50 8.64
C ILE A 457 -11.59 9.25 9.92
N ALA A 458 -10.28 9.33 10.22
CA ALA A 458 -9.75 10.05 11.38
C ALA A 458 -9.79 11.59 11.21
N ASP A 459 -10.00 12.09 9.99
CA ASP A 459 -10.02 13.53 9.67
C ASP A 459 -11.41 14.15 9.80
N SER A 460 -12.38 13.48 10.45
CA SER A 460 -13.74 14.01 10.65
C SER A 460 -13.75 15.45 11.16
N HIS A 461 -12.87 15.79 12.10
CA HIS A 461 -12.72 17.15 12.64
C HIS A 461 -12.33 18.23 11.62
N LYS A 462 -11.73 17.84 10.48
CA LYS A 462 -11.31 18.75 9.39
C LYS A 462 -12.35 18.87 8.29
N VAL A 463 -13.25 17.90 8.15
CA VAL A 463 -14.27 17.85 7.10
C VAL A 463 -15.08 19.15 7.00
N PRO A 464 -15.57 19.75 8.11
CA PRO A 464 -16.30 21.00 8.03
C PRO A 464 -15.49 22.13 7.40
N LYS A 465 -14.20 22.23 7.78
CA LYS A 465 -13.30 23.24 7.21
C LYS A 465 -13.15 23.03 5.71
N VAL A 466 -12.89 21.80 5.26
CA VAL A 466 -12.74 21.46 3.83
C VAL A 466 -13.98 21.86 3.03
N ILE A 467 -15.18 21.58 3.54
CA ILE A 467 -16.44 21.92 2.86
C ILE A 467 -16.68 23.43 2.88
N ASN A 468 -16.41 24.10 4.00
CA ASN A 468 -16.65 25.54 4.13
C ASN A 468 -15.66 26.36 3.30
N ASP A 469 -14.38 25.97 3.26
CA ASP A 469 -13.38 26.59 2.39
C ASP A 469 -13.80 26.46 0.91
N PHE A 470 -14.34 25.30 0.52
CA PHE A 470 -14.88 25.12 -0.83
C PHE A 470 -16.14 25.96 -1.07
N ALA A 471 -17.02 26.08 -0.08
CA ALA A 471 -18.19 26.94 -0.16
C ALA A 471 -17.82 28.41 -0.37
N GLU A 472 -16.80 28.88 0.34
CA GLU A 472 -16.27 30.24 0.21
C GLU A 472 -15.65 30.46 -1.17
N LEU A 473 -14.83 29.51 -1.65
CA LEU A 473 -14.26 29.55 -2.99
C LEU A 473 -15.35 29.66 -4.08
N ILE A 474 -16.38 28.82 -4.01
CA ILE A 474 -17.48 28.81 -4.98
C ILE A 474 -18.36 30.05 -4.83
N GLY A 475 -18.60 30.52 -3.61
CA GLY A 475 -19.37 31.74 -3.34
C GLY A 475 -18.69 33.03 -3.83
N GLY A 476 -17.37 33.01 -4.05
CA GLY A 476 -16.62 34.11 -4.66
C GLY A 476 -16.65 34.12 -6.20
N MET A 477 -17.31 33.14 -6.83
CA MET A 477 -17.44 33.04 -8.28
C MET A 477 -18.86 33.42 -8.72
N ASP A 478 -19.02 33.81 -9.98
CA ASP A 478 -20.34 33.98 -10.57
C ASP A 478 -21.13 32.66 -10.54
N PRO A 479 -22.47 32.68 -10.43
CA PRO A 479 -23.28 31.47 -10.51
C PRO A 479 -23.01 30.70 -11.80
N ASN A 480 -23.16 29.37 -11.74
CA ASN A 480 -23.03 28.56 -12.96
C ASN A 480 -24.07 29.03 -14.01
N PRO A 481 -23.66 29.41 -15.24
CA PRO A 481 -24.56 29.91 -16.29
C PRO A 481 -25.63 28.92 -16.74
N MET A 482 -25.48 27.64 -16.39
CA MET A 482 -26.49 26.61 -16.64
C MET A 482 -27.58 26.55 -15.56
N LYS A 483 -27.53 27.40 -14.52
CA LYS A 483 -28.61 27.50 -13.53
C LYS A 483 -29.90 28.01 -14.15
N GLY A 484 -31.03 27.48 -13.67
CA GLY A 484 -32.37 27.92 -14.09
C GLY A 484 -32.89 27.31 -15.39
N PHE A 485 -32.13 26.43 -16.05
CA PHE A 485 -32.50 25.76 -17.30
C PHE A 485 -32.68 24.25 -17.16
#